data_AF-A0A972BVC8-F1
#
_entry.id   AF-A0A972BVC8-F1
#
_cell.length_a   1.000
_cell.length_b   1.000
_cell.length_c   1.000
_cell.angle_alpha   90.00
_cell.angle_beta   90.00
_cell.angle_gamma   90.00
#
_symmetry.space_group_name_H-M   'P 1'
#
loop_
_entity.id
_entity.type
_entity.pdbx_description
1 polymer ?
#
loop_
_entity_poly.entity_id
_entity_poly.type
_entity_poly.pdbx_seq_one_letter_code
_entity_poly.pdbx_strand_id
1 'polypeptide(L)'
;SMGVPVDGGVVLSAGVPSAGGMVLSMGVPVPGGVVLSIGKPVEGGDVLSMGVPAAGGEVLSVGVPAAGGVDLSMGIPVPGEEVLSLYI
;
A
#
# COMPACT_ATOMS: atom_id res chain seq x y z
N SER A 1 7.76 6.30 0.43
CA SER A 1 8.21 7.15 -0.70
C SER A 1 6.99 7.86 -1.29
N MET A 2 7.16 9.04 -1.91
CA MET A 2 6.10 9.68 -2.70
C MET A 2 6.47 9.50 -4.17
N GLY A 3 5.59 8.91 -4.98
CA GLY A 3 5.88 8.67 -6.40
C GLY A 3 4.63 8.56 -7.25
N VAL A 4 4.77 8.84 -8.55
CA VAL A 4 3.76 8.55 -9.57
C VAL A 4 4.34 7.42 -10.41
N PRO A 5 3.78 6.20 -10.37
CA PRO A 5 4.21 5.17 -11.30
C PRO A 5 3.86 5.61 -12.72
N VAL A 6 4.74 5.32 -13.68
CA VAL A 6 4.44 5.42 -15.12
C VAL A 6 3.54 4.24 -15.54
N ASP A 7 3.05 4.21 -16.78
CA ASP A 7 2.19 3.13 -17.30
C ASP A 7 2.83 1.75 -17.01
N GLY A 8 2.11 0.90 -16.26
CA GLY A 8 2.62 -0.41 -15.83
C GLY A 8 3.71 -0.39 -14.74
N GLY A 9 4.07 0.79 -14.22
CA GLY A 9 5.13 0.99 -13.23
C GLY A 9 4.65 0.78 -11.79
N VAL A 10 5.59 0.59 -10.86
CA VAL A 10 5.30 0.36 -9.44
C VAL A 10 6.02 1.36 -8.54
N VAL A 11 5.28 1.99 -7.62
CA VAL A 11 5.85 2.74 -6.49
C VAL A 11 5.90 1.80 -5.29
N LEU A 12 7.12 1.51 -4.82
CA LEU A 12 7.39 0.54 -3.76
C LEU A 12 7.91 1.23 -2.49
N SER A 13 7.38 0.81 -1.35
CA SER A 13 7.91 1.08 -0.01
C SER A 13 7.96 -0.23 0.78
N ALA A 14 9.09 -0.54 1.40
CA ALA A 14 9.27 -1.77 2.17
C ALA A 14 9.95 -1.49 3.51
N GLY A 15 9.53 -2.18 4.58
CA GLY A 15 10.17 -2.02 5.89
C GLY A 15 9.73 -3.02 6.97
N VAL A 16 10.50 -3.09 8.05
CA VAL A 16 10.16 -3.84 9.27
C VAL A 16 9.98 -2.83 10.38
N PRO A 17 8.75 -2.35 10.65
CA PRO A 17 8.54 -1.42 11.73
C PRO A 17 8.71 -2.10 13.08
N SER A 18 9.38 -1.44 14.02
CA SER A 18 9.39 -1.85 15.43
C SER A 18 8.02 -1.65 16.07
N ALA A 19 7.87 -1.98 17.36
CA ALA A 19 6.63 -1.77 18.09
C ALA A 19 6.06 -0.36 17.89
N GLY A 20 4.82 -0.28 17.41
CA GLY A 20 4.12 0.97 17.07
C GLY A 20 4.65 1.76 15.86
N GLY A 21 5.60 1.21 15.11
CA GLY A 21 6.15 1.81 13.89
C GLY A 21 5.26 1.56 12.66
N MET A 22 5.57 2.24 11.54
CA MET A 22 4.75 2.18 10.34
C MET A 22 5.58 2.13 9.05
N VAL A 23 5.12 1.34 8.07
CA VAL A 23 5.58 1.43 6.66
C VAL A 23 4.53 2.16 5.83
N LEU A 24 4.95 3.19 5.10
CA LEU A 24 4.08 4.04 4.29
C LEU A 24 4.53 4.10 2.82
N SER A 25 3.58 3.85 1.91
CA SER A 25 3.72 4.10 0.47
C SER A 25 2.59 5.01 -0.01
N MET A 26 2.91 6.00 -0.84
CA MET A 26 1.99 7.01 -1.31
C MET A 26 2.20 7.26 -2.81
N GLY A 27 1.12 7.28 -3.59
CA GLY A 27 1.22 7.63 -5.00
C GLY A 27 -0.11 7.80 -5.74
N VAL A 28 -0.03 8.27 -6.98
CA VAL A 28 -1.17 8.35 -7.91
C VAL A 28 -0.86 7.39 -9.07
N PRO A 29 -1.38 6.15 -9.06
CA PRO A 29 -1.15 5.24 -10.17
C PRO A 29 -1.83 5.74 -11.44
N VAL A 30 -1.05 5.84 -12.52
CA VAL A 30 -1.57 5.95 -13.89
C VAL A 30 -2.12 4.58 -14.35
N PRO A 31 -2.79 4.46 -15.52
CA PRO A 31 -3.34 3.19 -15.98
C PRO A 31 -2.34 2.02 -15.93
N GLY A 32 -2.75 0.91 -15.34
CA GLY A 32 -1.89 -0.28 -15.14
C GLY A 32 -0.77 -0.10 -14.11
N GLY A 33 -0.63 1.09 -13.51
CA GLY A 33 0.37 1.37 -12.47
C GLY A 33 -0.08 0.90 -11.08
N VAL A 34 0.88 0.68 -10.18
CA VAL A 34 0.60 0.15 -8.82
C VAL A 34 1.33 0.96 -7.75
N VAL A 35 0.64 1.27 -6.65
CA VAL A 35 1.26 1.75 -5.41
C VAL A 35 1.24 0.61 -4.38
N LEU A 36 2.42 0.14 -4.00
CA LEU A 36 2.58 -1.01 -3.10
C LEU A 36 3.40 -0.65 -1.85
N SER A 37 2.85 -1.01 -0.69
CA SER A 37 3.51 -0.92 0.61
C SER A 37 3.64 -2.32 1.21
N ILE A 38 4.86 -2.71 1.60
CA ILE A 38 5.16 -4.04 2.15
C ILE A 38 5.79 -3.90 3.53
N GLY A 39 5.24 -4.57 4.55
CA GLY A 39 5.89 -4.57 5.84
C GLY A 39 5.69 -5.82 6.69
N LYS A 40 6.59 -6.00 7.65
CA LYS A 40 6.49 -7.08 8.65
C LYS A 40 6.55 -6.47 10.05
N PRO A 41 5.42 -6.00 10.60
CA PRO A 41 5.41 -5.35 11.90
C PRO A 41 5.82 -6.27 13.05
N VAL A 42 6.55 -5.70 14.02
CA VAL A 42 6.74 -6.31 15.34
C VAL A 42 5.81 -5.59 16.32
N GLU A 43 4.90 -6.32 16.97
CA GLU A 43 3.88 -5.88 17.94
C GLU A 43 3.26 -4.49 17.71
N GLY A 44 2.02 -4.44 17.20
CA GLY A 44 1.27 -3.19 17.08
C GLY A 44 1.77 -2.18 16.04
N GLY A 45 2.64 -2.59 15.12
CA GLY A 45 3.04 -1.76 13.98
C GLY A 45 2.14 -1.98 12.76
N ASP A 46 2.14 -1.01 11.85
CA ASP A 46 1.19 -0.93 10.74
C ASP A 46 1.88 -0.90 9.35
N VAL A 47 1.20 -1.41 8.33
CA VAL A 47 1.59 -1.26 6.92
C VAL A 47 0.48 -0.56 6.17
N LEU A 48 0.75 0.66 5.67
CA LEU A 48 -0.24 1.43 4.92
C LEU A 48 0.23 1.77 3.52
N SER A 49 -0.70 1.62 2.58
CA SER A 49 -0.57 2.08 1.20
C SER A 49 -1.71 3.05 0.89
N MET A 50 -1.41 4.24 0.37
CA MET A 50 -2.45 5.16 -0.10
C MET A 50 -2.24 5.65 -1.52
N GLY A 51 -3.34 5.80 -2.26
CA GLY A 51 -3.31 6.42 -3.58
C GLY A 51 -4.68 6.71 -4.19
N VAL A 52 -4.70 7.53 -5.23
CA VAL A 52 -5.90 7.77 -6.06
C VAL A 52 -5.64 7.11 -7.41
N PRO A 53 -6.13 5.88 -7.64
CA PRO A 53 -5.89 5.20 -8.90
C PRO A 53 -6.52 5.93 -10.09
N ALA A 54 -5.92 5.82 -11.26
CA ALA A 54 -6.60 6.00 -12.55
C ALA A 54 -7.22 4.65 -12.99
N ALA A 55 -7.98 4.61 -14.09
CA ALA A 55 -8.55 3.37 -14.60
C ALA A 55 -7.46 2.31 -14.89
N GLY A 56 -7.60 1.12 -14.33
CA GLY A 56 -6.66 -0.01 -14.32
C GLY A 56 -5.49 0.12 -13.35
N GLY A 57 -5.49 1.08 -12.42
CA GLY A 57 -4.40 1.32 -11.46
C GLY A 57 -4.72 0.81 -10.05
N GLU A 58 -3.76 0.22 -9.36
CA GLU A 58 -4.01 -0.43 -8.07
C GLU A 58 -3.30 0.22 -6.89
N VAL A 59 -3.92 0.15 -5.71
CA VAL A 59 -3.31 0.50 -4.42
C VAL A 59 -3.37 -0.71 -3.51
N LEU A 60 -2.18 -1.20 -3.13
CA LEU A 60 -2.00 -2.45 -2.40
C LEU A 60 -1.15 -2.24 -1.14
N SER A 61 -1.60 -2.79 -0.02
CA SER A 61 -0.82 -2.95 1.20
C SER A 61 -0.72 -4.43 1.54
N VAL A 62 0.49 -4.87 1.86
CA VAL A 62 0.81 -6.26 2.18
C VAL A 62 1.59 -6.30 3.48
N GLY A 63 1.05 -6.98 4.49
CA GLY A 63 1.77 -7.21 5.73
C GLY A 63 1.45 -8.53 6.40
N VAL A 64 2.29 -8.85 7.38
CA VAL A 64 2.11 -9.98 8.31
C VAL A 64 2.06 -9.39 9.72
N PRO A 65 0.88 -9.02 10.23
CA PRO A 65 0.81 -8.32 11.49
C PRO A 65 1.13 -9.23 12.66
N ALA A 66 2.10 -8.82 13.48
CA ALA A 66 2.18 -9.29 14.85
C ALA A 66 0.97 -8.77 15.66
N ALA A 67 0.69 -9.36 16.82
CA ALA A 67 -0.45 -9.01 17.67
C ALA A 67 -0.65 -7.49 17.78
N GLY A 68 -1.84 -7.02 17.38
CA GLY A 68 -2.23 -5.61 17.44
C GLY A 68 -1.87 -4.73 16.24
N GLY A 69 -1.14 -5.23 15.23
CA GLY A 69 -0.83 -4.47 14.02
C GLY A 69 -1.96 -4.49 12.98
N VAL A 70 -1.98 -3.49 12.08
CA VAL A 70 -3.01 -3.33 11.05
C VAL A 70 -2.40 -3.11 9.65
N ASP A 71 -2.93 -3.81 8.65
CA ASP A 71 -2.62 -3.57 7.25
C ASP A 71 -3.78 -2.85 6.56
N LEU A 72 -3.57 -1.59 6.16
CA LEU A 72 -4.60 -0.78 5.49
C LEU A 72 -4.15 -0.33 4.10
N SER A 73 -5.01 -0.60 3.13
CA SER A 73 -4.93 -0.03 1.78
C SER A 73 -6.04 0.99 1.67
N MET A 74 -5.71 2.24 1.38
CA MET A 74 -6.68 3.30 1.19
C MET A 74 -6.55 3.91 -0.20
N GLY A 75 -7.62 3.86 -0.98
CA GLY A 75 -7.71 4.62 -2.20
C GLY A 75 -9.11 5.14 -2.46
N ILE A 76 -9.20 6.17 -3.29
CA ILE A 76 -10.48 6.63 -3.84
C ILE A 76 -10.64 5.90 -5.18
N PRO A 77 -11.39 4.80 -5.24
CA PRO A 77 -11.53 4.04 -6.48
C PRO A 77 -12.26 4.89 -7.52
N VAL A 78 -11.71 4.96 -8.72
CA VAL A 78 -12.46 5.34 -9.94
C VAL A 78 -13.41 4.17 -10.26
N PRO A 79 -14.57 4.39 -10.89
CA PRO A 79 -15.48 3.30 -11.22
C PRO A 79 -14.79 2.18 -12.01
N GLY A 80 -14.72 0.98 -11.43
CA GLY A 80 -14.04 -0.19 -12.01
C GLY A 80 -12.78 -0.64 -11.29
N GLU A 81 -12.28 0.14 -10.31
CA GLU A 81 -11.05 -0.20 -9.56
C GLU A 81 -11.34 -0.82 -8.19
N GLU A 82 -10.51 -1.79 -7.78
CA GLU A 82 -10.52 -2.36 -6.43
C GLU A 82 -9.34 -1.85 -5.60
N VAL A 83 -9.61 -1.48 -4.34
CA VAL A 83 -8.58 -1.25 -3.33
C VAL A 83 -8.46 -2.55 -2.54
N LEU A 84 -7.30 -3.21 -2.62
CA LEU A 84 -7.09 -4.53 -2.02
C LEU A 84 -6.07 -4.44 -0.88
N SER A 85 -6.46 -4.89 0.30
CA SER A 85 -5.54 -5.25 1.38
C SER A 85 -5.38 -6.77 1.39
N LEU A 86 -4.14 -7.26 1.28
CA LEU A 86 -3.83 -8.68 1.42
C LEU A 86 -3.16 -8.93 2.76
N TYR A 87 -3.81 -9.76 3.57
CA TYR A 87 -3.29 -10.28 4.83
C TYR A 87 -2.63 -11.64 4.55
N ILE A 88 -1.34 -11.78 4.82
CA ILE A 88 -0.61 -13.07 4.71
C ILE A 88 -0.16 -13.59 6.07
#